data_AF-A0A2E1YF18-F1
#
_entry.id   AF-A0A2E1YF18-F1
#
_cell.length_a   1.000
_cell.length_b   1.000
_cell.length_c   1.000
_cell.angle_alpha   90.00
_cell.angle_beta   90.00
_cell.angle_gamma   90.00
#
_symmetry.space_group_name_H-M   'P 1'
#
loop_
_entity.id
_entity.type
_entity.pdbx_description
1 polymer ?
#
loop_
_entity_poly.entity_id
_entity_poly.type
_entity_poly.pdbx_seq_one_letter_code
_entity_poly.pdbx_strand_id
1 'polypeptide(L)'
;KNLLTLDKILAEDVMTPSTVMMTFHKSDTIEKVIQENSPIPFSRIPIIDNDLDDIIGVVYRSKILEMSSDGNSEVKMDEIASKLSTVSPEDSVATLLEEFLKKREHVFLVVDEYGTTQGIITLEDAVETLLGAEIVDESDSVEDMRQLARELWEKRRKRKRLV
;
A
#
# COMPACT_ATOMS: atom_id res chain seq x y z
N LYS A 1 2.02 6.57 -27.28
CA LYS A 1 2.37 5.15 -27.51
C LYS A 1 1.78 4.21 -26.42
N ASN A 2 1.01 4.72 -25.45
CA ASN A 2 0.88 4.09 -24.12
C ASN A 2 -0.44 3.37 -23.80
N LEU A 3 -1.54 3.53 -24.54
CA LEU A 3 -2.80 2.85 -24.17
C LEU A 3 -2.76 1.33 -24.44
N LEU A 4 -2.20 0.91 -25.57
CA LEU A 4 -2.10 -0.51 -25.97
C LEU A 4 -1.15 -1.34 -25.09
N THR A 5 -0.31 -0.68 -24.27
CA THR A 5 0.62 -1.35 -23.37
C THR A 5 0.01 -1.58 -21.99
N LEU A 6 -0.95 -0.76 -21.56
CA LEU A 6 -1.57 -0.89 -20.23
C LEU A 6 -2.41 -2.15 -20.09
N ASP A 7 -3.00 -2.62 -21.18
CA ASP A 7 -3.72 -3.91 -21.22
C ASP A 7 -2.80 -5.11 -20.97
N LYS A 8 -1.47 -4.91 -21.01
CA LYS A 8 -0.45 -5.97 -20.84
C LYS A 8 0.38 -5.83 -19.58
N ILE A 9 0.30 -4.69 -18.90
CA ILE A 9 0.98 -4.47 -17.62
C ILE A 9 -0.03 -4.82 -16.54
N LEU A 10 0.35 -5.72 -15.66
CA LEU A 10 -0.53 -6.27 -14.64
C LEU A 10 -0.31 -5.56 -13.30
N ALA A 11 -1.25 -5.70 -12.37
CA ALA A 11 -1.11 -5.18 -11.02
C ALA A 11 0.18 -5.69 -10.37
N GLU A 12 0.53 -6.96 -10.55
CA GLU A 12 1.76 -7.54 -10.01
C GLU A 12 3.06 -6.89 -10.50
N ASP A 13 3.05 -6.32 -11.71
CA ASP A 13 4.22 -5.65 -12.29
C ASP A 13 4.49 -4.29 -11.62
N VAL A 14 3.43 -3.68 -11.07
CA VAL A 14 3.45 -2.29 -10.59
C VAL A 14 2.91 -2.10 -9.17
N MET A 15 2.59 -3.16 -8.44
CA MET A 15 2.21 -3.01 -7.04
C MET A 15 3.42 -2.78 -6.13
N THR A 16 3.18 -2.20 -4.96
CA THR A 16 4.11 -2.27 -3.83
C THR A 16 3.96 -3.63 -3.15
N PRO A 17 5.00 -4.50 -3.15
CA PRO A 17 4.88 -5.85 -2.61
C PRO A 17 4.62 -5.88 -1.10
N SER A 18 3.86 -6.87 -0.63
CA SER A 18 3.51 -7.03 0.79
C SER A 18 4.70 -7.07 1.74
N THR A 19 5.84 -7.59 1.26
CA THR A 19 7.08 -7.72 2.05
C THR A 19 7.73 -6.40 2.48
N VAL A 20 7.31 -5.27 1.91
CA VAL A 20 7.80 -3.92 2.23
C VAL A 20 6.68 -2.97 2.66
N MET A 21 5.44 -3.44 2.75
CA MET A 21 4.33 -2.59 3.16
C MET A 21 4.51 -2.13 4.62
N MET A 22 4.26 -0.85 4.85
CA MET A 22 3.98 -0.34 6.19
C MET A 22 2.54 -0.70 6.56
N THR A 23 2.35 -1.26 7.75
CA THR A 23 1.03 -1.61 8.28
C THR A 23 0.96 -1.22 9.76
N PHE A 24 -0.25 -1.04 10.27
CA PHE A 24 -0.49 -0.92 11.72
C PHE A 24 -1.35 -2.08 12.20
N HIS A 25 -1.18 -2.47 13.46
CA HIS A 25 -2.04 -3.48 14.06
C HIS A 25 -3.38 -2.84 14.45
N LYS A 26 -4.48 -3.58 14.30
CA LYS A 26 -5.84 -3.08 14.56
C LYS A 26 -6.01 -2.44 15.94
N SER A 27 -5.30 -2.99 16.93
CA SER A 27 -5.39 -2.56 18.32
C SER A 27 -4.39 -1.47 18.70
N ASP A 28 -3.56 -1.00 17.76
CA ASP A 28 -2.64 0.10 18.03
C ASP A 28 -3.45 1.37 18.29
N THR A 29 -3.07 2.13 19.31
CA THR A 29 -3.69 3.42 19.62
C THR A 29 -3.06 4.52 18.78
N ILE A 30 -3.80 5.62 18.59
CA ILE A 30 -3.30 6.81 17.90
C ILE A 30 -2.00 7.32 18.53
N GLU A 31 -1.92 7.36 19.87
CA GLU A 31 -0.70 7.78 20.55
C GLU A 31 0.49 6.90 20.21
N LYS A 32 0.33 5.58 20.28
CA LYS A 32 1.40 4.63 19.94
C LYS A 32 1.88 4.85 18.50
N VAL A 33 0.94 4.93 17.55
CA VAL A 33 1.25 5.12 16.13
C VAL A 33 2.03 6.41 15.91
N ILE A 34 1.60 7.53 16.52
CA ILE A 34 2.30 8.82 16.40
C ILE A 34 3.69 8.77 17.03
N GLN A 35 3.83 8.19 18.23
CA GLN A 35 5.12 8.11 18.91
C GLN A 35 6.14 7.27 18.14
N GLU A 36 5.72 6.15 17.56
CA GLU A 36 6.61 5.21 16.88
C GLU A 36 6.91 5.61 15.42
N ASN A 37 6.05 6.39 14.77
CA ASN A 37 6.09 6.58 13.31
C ASN A 37 6.07 8.04 12.87
N SER A 38 6.28 9.03 13.73
CA SER A 38 6.30 10.44 13.31
C SER A 38 7.65 10.86 12.70
N PRO A 39 7.69 11.46 11.49
CA PRO A 39 6.54 11.71 10.61
C PRO A 39 6.08 10.44 9.88
N ILE A 40 4.76 10.22 9.82
CA ILE A 40 4.19 9.05 9.13
C ILE A 40 4.41 9.25 7.62
N PRO A 41 5.17 8.37 6.93
CA PRO A 41 5.59 8.61 5.56
C PRO A 41 4.43 8.50 4.56
N PHE A 42 3.49 7.59 4.79
CA PHE A 42 2.41 7.28 3.84
C PHE A 42 1.09 7.94 4.20
N SER A 43 0.29 8.29 3.19
CA SER A 43 -1.03 8.88 3.38
C SER A 43 -2.11 7.87 3.74
N ARG A 44 -1.96 6.62 3.30
CA ARG A 44 -2.91 5.51 3.47
C ARG A 44 -2.14 4.29 3.93
N ILE A 45 -2.50 3.75 5.08
CA ILE A 45 -1.78 2.65 5.73
C ILE A 45 -2.76 1.50 5.98
N PRO A 46 -2.55 0.32 5.40
CA PRO A 46 -3.38 -0.84 5.70
C PRO A 46 -3.24 -1.27 7.16
N ILE A 47 -4.31 -1.84 7.71
CA ILE A 47 -4.31 -2.36 9.07
C ILE A 47 -4.50 -3.88 9.08
N ILE A 48 -3.76 -4.55 9.96
CA ILE A 48 -3.76 -6.00 10.13
C ILE A 48 -4.37 -6.41 11.46
N ASP A 49 -4.97 -7.59 11.51
CA ASP A 49 -5.31 -8.25 12.78
C ASP A 49 -4.21 -9.24 13.18
N ASN A 50 -4.09 -10.39 12.50
CA ASN A 50 -3.11 -11.40 12.88
C ASN A 50 -1.76 -11.25 12.15
N ASP A 51 -1.82 -11.15 10.82
CA ASP A 51 -0.65 -11.08 9.96
C ASP A 51 -0.97 -10.33 8.66
N LEU A 52 -0.04 -10.33 7.70
CA LEU A 52 -0.18 -9.61 6.44
C LEU A 52 -1.26 -10.17 5.51
N ASP A 53 -1.72 -11.40 5.73
CA ASP A 53 -2.83 -11.99 4.97
C ASP A 53 -4.20 -11.65 5.60
N ASP A 54 -4.21 -11.03 6.78
CA ASP A 54 -5.41 -10.61 7.52
C ASP A 54 -5.55 -9.07 7.57
N ILE A 55 -5.62 -8.46 6.39
CA ILE A 55 -5.82 -7.02 6.21
C ILE A 55 -7.30 -6.69 6.36
N ILE A 56 -7.65 -5.92 7.39
CA ILE A 56 -9.04 -5.63 7.75
C ILE A 56 -9.53 -4.24 7.29
N GLY A 57 -8.63 -3.40 6.78
CA GLY A 57 -8.98 -2.07 6.29
C GLY A 57 -7.78 -1.17 6.04
N VAL A 58 -8.04 0.13 5.93
CA VAL A 58 -7.04 1.17 5.71
C VAL A 58 -7.32 2.38 6.60
N VAL A 59 -6.28 2.96 7.18
CA VAL A 59 -6.34 4.23 7.92
C VAL A 59 -5.66 5.35 7.15
N TYR A 60 -6.17 6.56 7.32
CA TYR A 60 -5.61 7.76 6.69
C TYR A 60 -4.72 8.50 7.67
N ARG A 61 -3.50 8.85 7.25
CA ARG A 61 -2.58 9.68 8.06
C ARG A 61 -3.24 10.98 8.53
N SER A 62 -3.99 11.64 7.65
CA SER A 62 -4.72 12.87 7.98
C SER A 62 -5.69 12.64 9.14
N LYS A 63 -6.40 11.50 9.16
CA LYS A 63 -7.35 11.17 10.22
C LYS A 63 -6.65 10.88 11.55
N ILE A 64 -5.52 10.18 11.51
CA ILE A 64 -4.69 9.92 12.70
C ILE A 64 -4.21 11.25 13.32
N LEU A 65 -3.70 12.17 12.50
CA LEU A 65 -3.20 13.46 12.94
C LEU A 65 -4.32 14.38 13.49
N GLU A 66 -5.48 14.40 12.84
CA GLU A 66 -6.67 15.12 13.29
C GLU A 66 -7.09 14.64 14.69
N MET A 67 -7.31 13.33 14.83
CA MET A 67 -7.76 12.71 16.08
C MET A 67 -6.73 12.88 17.21
N SER A 68 -5.43 12.81 16.89
CA SER A 68 -4.36 13.11 17.84
C SER A 68 -4.42 14.55 18.34
N SER A 69 -4.72 15.51 17.44
CA SER A 69 -4.82 16.93 17.79
C SER A 69 -6.04 17.23 18.66
N ASP A 70 -7.12 16.47 18.47
CA ASP A 70 -8.35 16.55 19.26
C ASP A 70 -8.24 15.86 20.64
N GLY A 71 -7.10 15.24 20.97
CA GLY A 71 -6.85 14.56 22.23
C GLY A 71 -7.41 13.13 22.33
N ASN A 72 -7.76 12.51 21.19
CA ASN A 72 -8.29 11.15 21.13
C ASN A 72 -7.19 10.08 21.10
N SER A 73 -6.20 10.19 21.98
CA SER A 73 -4.97 9.38 22.00
C SER A 73 -5.20 7.86 22.11
N GLU A 74 -6.24 7.44 22.82
CA GLU A 74 -6.53 6.03 23.12
C GLU A 74 -7.38 5.32 22.06
N VAL A 75 -7.89 6.05 21.07
CA VAL A 75 -8.68 5.46 19.98
C VAL A 75 -7.80 4.51 19.18
N LYS A 76 -8.34 3.32 18.88
CA LYS A 76 -7.62 2.28 18.15
C LYS A 76 -7.73 2.45 16.64
N MET A 77 -6.80 1.83 15.91
CA MET A 77 -6.76 1.91 14.44
C MET A 77 -8.02 1.34 13.78
N ASP A 78 -8.59 0.25 14.29
CA ASP A 78 -9.83 -0.33 13.74
C ASP A 78 -11.04 0.60 13.86
N GLU A 79 -11.11 1.41 14.91
CA GLU A 79 -12.20 2.37 15.13
C GLU A 79 -12.22 3.51 14.10
N ILE A 80 -11.09 3.82 13.48
CA ILE A 80 -10.96 4.86 12.45
C ILE A 80 -10.69 4.29 11.05
N ALA A 81 -10.70 2.97 10.91
CA ALA A 81 -10.43 2.29 9.66
C ALA A 81 -11.59 2.43 8.67
N SER A 82 -11.23 2.61 7.40
CA SER A 82 -12.14 2.52 6.28
C SER A 82 -11.97 1.18 5.57
N LYS A 83 -13.00 0.76 4.83
CA LYS A 83 -12.91 -0.44 3.99
C LYS A 83 -11.83 -0.25 2.92
N LEU A 84 -11.11 -1.32 2.64
CA LEU A 84 -10.12 -1.39 1.58
C LEU A 84 -10.61 -2.38 0.52
N SER A 85 -10.88 -1.90 -0.69
CA SER A 85 -11.29 -2.78 -1.78
C SER A 85 -10.12 -3.60 -2.30
N THR A 86 -10.42 -4.79 -2.82
CA THR A 86 -9.44 -5.73 -3.35
C THR A 86 -9.50 -5.79 -4.88
N VAL A 87 -8.36 -6.14 -5.49
CA VAL A 87 -8.18 -6.41 -6.93
C VAL A 87 -7.27 -7.64 -7.11
N SER A 88 -7.27 -8.23 -8.30
CA SER A 88 -6.43 -9.39 -8.64
C SER A 88 -5.01 -8.95 -9.04
N PRO A 89 -3.95 -9.73 -8.74
CA PRO A 89 -2.61 -9.48 -9.30
C PRO A 89 -2.58 -9.50 -10.84
N GLU A 90 -3.51 -10.24 -11.46
CA GLU A 90 -3.64 -10.36 -12.92
C GLU A 90 -4.46 -9.23 -13.57
N ASP A 91 -5.02 -8.29 -12.78
CA ASP A 91 -5.76 -7.17 -13.35
C ASP A 91 -4.81 -6.24 -14.10
N SER A 92 -5.18 -5.89 -15.33
CA SER A 92 -4.38 -4.95 -16.13
C SER A 92 -4.44 -3.54 -15.56
N VAL A 93 -3.38 -2.75 -15.74
CA VAL A 93 -3.37 -1.34 -15.30
C VAL A 93 -4.49 -0.53 -15.95
N ALA A 94 -4.90 -0.85 -17.18
CA ALA A 94 -6.06 -0.24 -17.81
C ALA A 94 -7.35 -0.51 -17.00
N THR A 95 -7.57 -1.76 -16.61
CA THR A 95 -8.70 -2.17 -15.75
C THR A 95 -8.64 -1.49 -14.38
N LEU A 96 -7.45 -1.40 -13.78
CA LEU A 96 -7.26 -0.76 -12.48
C LEU A 96 -7.57 0.74 -12.51
N LEU A 97 -7.17 1.46 -13.58
CA LEU A 97 -7.54 2.86 -13.79
C LEU A 97 -9.06 3.05 -13.85
N GLU A 98 -9.77 2.17 -14.57
CA GLU A 98 -11.23 2.20 -14.61
C GLU A 98 -11.85 1.95 -13.23
N GLU A 99 -11.34 0.99 -12.48
CA GLU A 99 -11.82 0.67 -11.14
C GLU A 99 -11.55 1.80 -10.14
N PHE A 100 -10.39 2.46 -10.19
CA PHE A 100 -10.11 3.65 -9.38
C PHE A 100 -11.11 4.79 -9.68
N LEU A 101 -11.36 5.08 -10.95
CA LEU A 101 -12.32 6.12 -11.35
C LEU A 101 -13.76 5.78 -10.92
N LYS A 102 -14.16 4.51 -11.04
CA LYS A 102 -15.50 4.03 -10.72
C LYS A 102 -15.76 4.01 -9.21
N LYS A 103 -14.82 3.50 -8.42
CA LYS A 103 -14.95 3.41 -6.96
C LYS A 103 -14.59 4.70 -6.24
N ARG A 104 -13.89 5.62 -6.91
CA ARG A 104 -13.32 6.85 -6.31
C ARG A 104 -12.39 6.55 -5.13
N GLU A 105 -11.65 5.46 -5.26
CA GLU A 105 -10.62 5.04 -4.32
C GLU A 105 -9.24 5.40 -4.90
N HIS A 106 -8.22 5.43 -4.04
CA HIS A 106 -6.83 5.75 -4.43
C HIS A 106 -5.86 4.63 -4.08
N VAL A 107 -6.34 3.56 -3.46
CA VAL A 107 -5.53 2.41 -3.08
C VAL A 107 -6.42 1.18 -3.13
N PHE A 108 -5.88 0.08 -3.67
CA PHE A 108 -6.46 -1.24 -3.60
C PHE A 108 -5.48 -2.21 -2.96
N LEU A 109 -6.02 -3.20 -2.24
CA LEU A 109 -5.26 -4.37 -1.82
C LEU A 109 -5.20 -5.36 -2.98
N VAL A 110 -4.00 -5.84 -3.31
CA VAL A 110 -3.81 -6.86 -4.34
C VAL A 110 -3.78 -8.23 -3.65
N VAL A 111 -4.72 -9.09 -4.00
CA VAL A 111 -4.93 -10.40 -3.35
C VAL A 111 -5.03 -11.48 -4.41
N ASP A 112 -4.35 -12.60 -4.20
CA ASP A 112 -4.42 -13.75 -5.10
C ASP A 112 -5.73 -14.55 -4.93
N GLU A 113 -5.92 -15.59 -5.74
CA GLU A 113 -7.11 -16.44 -5.70
C GLU A 113 -7.26 -17.27 -4.42
N TYR A 114 -6.21 -17.36 -3.59
CA TYR A 114 -6.20 -18.06 -2.32
C TYR A 114 -6.45 -17.13 -1.13
N GLY A 115 -6.55 -15.83 -1.36
CA GLY A 115 -6.72 -14.82 -0.30
C GLY A 115 -5.40 -14.30 0.27
N THR A 116 -4.25 -14.62 -0.34
CA THR A 116 -2.93 -14.17 0.12
C THR A 116 -2.68 -12.74 -0.33
N THR A 117 -2.19 -11.89 0.58
CA THR A 117 -1.86 -10.49 0.26
C THR A 117 -0.57 -10.42 -0.56
N GLN A 118 -0.71 -10.02 -1.82
CA GLN A 118 0.43 -9.81 -2.72
C GLN A 118 1.06 -8.43 -2.54
N GLY A 119 0.24 -7.43 -2.21
CA GLY A 119 0.70 -6.05 -2.05
C GLY A 119 -0.43 -5.04 -2.05
N ILE A 120 -0.07 -3.78 -2.29
CA ILE A 120 -1.02 -2.69 -2.55
C ILE A 120 -0.68 -2.00 -3.85
N ILE A 121 -1.69 -1.49 -4.54
CA ILE A 121 -1.52 -0.63 -5.70
C ILE A 121 -2.26 0.67 -5.48
N THR A 122 -1.64 1.78 -5.88
CA THR A 122 -2.19 3.12 -5.77
C THR A 122 -2.63 3.66 -7.14
N LEU A 123 -3.48 4.69 -7.12
CA LEU A 123 -3.83 5.38 -8.37
C LEU A 123 -2.59 6.02 -9.00
N GLU A 124 -1.69 6.50 -8.17
CA GLU A 124 -0.42 7.10 -8.54
C GLU A 124 0.43 6.11 -9.35
N ASP A 125 0.59 4.85 -8.90
CA ASP A 125 1.28 3.77 -9.64
C ASP A 125 0.68 3.55 -11.04
N ALA A 126 -0.66 3.54 -11.13
CA ALA A 126 -1.37 3.30 -12.37
C ALA A 126 -1.22 4.47 -13.36
N VAL A 127 -1.26 5.71 -12.86
CA VAL A 127 -1.08 6.92 -13.67
C VAL A 127 0.38 7.05 -14.13
N GLU A 128 1.34 6.76 -13.27
CA GLU A 128 2.77 6.70 -13.61
C GLU A 128 3.03 5.74 -14.77
N THR A 129 2.44 4.54 -14.68
CA THR A 129 2.53 3.53 -15.74
C THR A 129 1.89 4.00 -17.05
N LEU A 130 0.75 4.71 -16.99
CA LEU A 130 0.11 5.33 -18.15
C LEU A 130 1.01 6.40 -18.80
N LEU A 131 1.71 7.20 -18.01
CA LEU A 131 2.61 8.24 -18.51
C LEU A 131 3.94 7.66 -19.02
N GLY A 132 4.34 6.48 -18.53
CA GLY A 132 5.61 5.84 -18.89
C GLY A 132 6.83 6.60 -18.37
N ALA A 133 6.66 7.33 -17.26
CA ALA A 133 7.68 8.09 -16.57
C ALA A 133 7.34 8.11 -15.08
N GLU A 134 8.36 8.01 -14.24
CA GLU A 134 8.22 8.22 -12.80
C GLU A 134 7.63 9.62 -12.55
N ILE A 135 6.49 9.68 -11.86
CA ILE A 135 5.94 10.95 -11.36
C ILE A 135 6.71 11.22 -10.07
N VAL A 136 7.78 11.98 -10.18
CA VAL A 136 8.53 12.45 -9.00
C VAL A 136 7.62 13.43 -8.25
N ASP A 137 7.05 12.99 -7.14
CA ASP A 137 6.30 13.87 -6.25
C ASP A 137 7.29 14.75 -5.46
N GLU A 138 6.91 15.99 -5.16
CA GLU A 138 7.75 16.90 -4.37
C GLU A 138 8.00 16.37 -2.94
N SER A 139 7.34 15.27 -2.55
CA SER A 139 7.43 14.59 -1.27
C SER A 139 8.30 13.31 -1.25
N ASP A 140 8.93 12.92 -2.38
CA ASP A 140 9.71 11.67 -2.57
C ASP A 140 11.03 11.61 -1.76
N SER A 141 10.89 11.58 -0.44
CA SER A 141 11.90 11.11 0.50
C SER A 141 11.78 9.60 0.78
N VAL A 142 10.79 8.94 0.17
CA VAL A 142 10.56 7.51 0.28
C VAL A 142 11.33 6.81 -0.84
N GLU A 143 12.30 5.98 -0.46
CA GLU A 143 12.99 5.04 -1.37
C GLU A 143 11.93 4.27 -2.18
N ASP A 144 12.09 4.11 -3.50
CA ASP A 144 11.15 3.31 -4.32
C ASP A 144 10.94 1.95 -3.64
N MET A 145 9.73 1.75 -3.11
CA MET A 145 9.42 0.58 -2.28
C MET A 145 9.58 -0.71 -3.10
N ARG A 146 9.38 -0.67 -4.42
CA ARG A 146 9.64 -1.81 -5.31
C ARG A 146 11.14 -2.07 -5.42
N GLN A 147 11.97 -1.03 -5.49
CA GLN A 147 13.43 -1.17 -5.43
C GLN A 147 13.87 -1.77 -4.08
N LEU A 148 13.36 -1.25 -2.95
CA LEU A 148 13.65 -1.80 -1.62
C LEU A 148 13.25 -3.28 -1.52
N ALA A 149 12.10 -3.67 -2.07
CA ALA A 149 11.65 -5.05 -2.09
C ALA A 149 12.63 -5.95 -2.86
N ARG A 150 13.13 -5.51 -4.02
CA ARG A 150 14.13 -6.23 -4.81
C ARG A 150 15.43 -6.42 -4.04
N GLU A 151 15.93 -5.38 -3.37
CA GLU A 151 17.15 -5.46 -2.55
C GLU A 151 17.01 -6.43 -1.37
N LEU A 152 15.89 -6.39 -0.66
CA LEU A 152 15.61 -7.30 0.44
C LEU A 152 15.51 -8.75 -0.04
N TRP A 153 14.89 -8.98 -1.20
CA TRP A 153 14.84 -10.31 -1.82
C TRP A 153 16.24 -10.84 -2.15
N GLU A 154 17.10 -10.02 -2.74
CA GLU A 154 18.48 -10.42 -3.03
C GLU A 154 19.28 -10.75 -1.77
N LYS A 155 19.15 -9.94 -0.71
CA LYS A 155 19.79 -10.19 0.59
C LYS A 155 19.31 -11.52 1.19
N ARG A 156 18.01 -11.80 1.16
CA ARG A 156 17.42 -13.08 1.62
C ARG A 156 17.96 -14.27 0.81
N ARG A 157 18.06 -14.13 -0.52
CA ARG A 157 18.59 -15.19 -1.40
C ARG A 157 20.06 -15.50 -1.13
N LYS A 158 20.90 -14.47 -0.93
CA LYS A 158 22.33 -14.63 -0.58
C LYS A 158 22.48 -15.35 0.77
N ARG A 159 21.67 -14.98 1.77
CA ARG A 159 21.70 -15.61 3.11
C ARG A 159 21.30 -17.09 3.07
N LYS A 160 20.30 -17.47 2.27
CA LYS A 160 19.89 -18.88 2.09
C LYS A 160 20.90 -19.74 1.32
N ARG A 161 21.79 -19.14 0.51
CA ARG A 161 22.86 -19.85 -0.21
C ARG A 161 24.11 -20.11 0.64
N LEU A 162 24.22 -19.46 1.80
CA LEU A 162 25.37 -19.56 2.72
C LEU A 162 25.09 -20.52 3.90
N VAL A 163 23.95 -21.20 3.89
CA VAL A 163 23.52 -22.24 4.84
C VAL A 163 23.35 -23.52 4.06
#